data_AF-A0A7S3H5T2-F1
#
_entry.id   AF-A0A7S3H5T2-F1
#
_cell.length_a   1.000
_cell.length_b   1.000
_cell.length_c   1.000
_cell.angle_alpha   90.00
_cell.angle_beta   90.00
_cell.angle_gamma   90.00
#
_symmetry.space_group_name_H-M   'P 1'
#
loop_
_entity.id
_entity.type
_entity.pdbx_description
1 polymer ?
#
loop_
_entity_poly.entity_id
_entity_poly.type
_entity_poly.pdbx_seq_one_letter_code
_entity_poly.pdbx_strand_id
1 'polypeptide(L)'
;STPLVAVVGVGNLTTQASFLESLVKMKPDRVILTGPLAVPFQHARGDSVGNETVVAEEVELAYHLDERSADQSLRISLYPEYKNTTFPWMMDATYGNGTLLWAGAEESRPEVPFLRAMTRGINHTFSSYNNALEMFKGNTLPGAEESR
;
A
#
# COMPACT_ATOMS: atom_id res chain seq x y z
N SER A 1 -7.79 16.39 10.96
CA SER A 1 -7.91 14.92 10.85
C SER A 1 -6.51 14.35 10.87
N THR A 2 -6.35 13.13 11.38
CA THR A 2 -5.11 12.35 11.27
C THR A 2 -5.02 11.84 9.83
N PRO A 3 -3.94 12.12 9.07
CA PRO A 3 -3.84 11.67 7.68
C PRO A 3 -3.83 10.14 7.59
N LEU A 4 -4.56 9.57 6.65
CA LEU A 4 -4.58 8.13 6.39
C LEU A 4 -3.51 7.79 5.35
N VAL A 5 -2.55 6.96 5.75
CA VAL A 5 -1.49 6.45 4.87
C VAL A 5 -1.70 4.95 4.71
N ALA A 6 -1.87 4.50 3.47
CA ALA A 6 -1.97 3.08 3.15
C ALA A 6 -0.66 2.57 2.53
N VAL A 7 -0.10 1.50 3.07
CA VAL A 7 1.09 0.80 2.54
C VAL A 7 0.65 -0.56 2.00
N VAL A 8 1.02 -0.84 0.75
CA VAL A 8 0.66 -2.07 0.03
C VAL A 8 1.93 -2.62 -0.63
N GLY A 9 2.33 -3.85 -0.28
CA GLY A 9 3.71 -4.25 -0.53
C GLY A 9 4.01 -5.68 -1.00
N VAL A 10 3.02 -6.56 -1.10
CA VAL A 10 3.28 -7.93 -1.61
C VAL A 10 2.37 -8.26 -2.78
N GLY A 11 2.62 -9.37 -3.45
CA GLY A 11 1.79 -9.90 -4.53
C GLY A 11 1.99 -9.21 -5.88
N ASN A 12 1.31 -9.72 -6.90
CA ASN A 12 1.22 -9.10 -8.22
C ASN A 12 0.01 -8.17 -8.30
N LEU A 13 -0.02 -7.30 -9.31
CA LEU A 13 -1.06 -6.27 -9.42
C LEU A 13 -2.43 -6.89 -9.68
N THR A 14 -2.47 -7.92 -10.54
CA THR A 14 -3.71 -8.57 -10.95
C THR A 14 -4.49 -9.13 -9.76
N THR A 15 -3.81 -9.78 -8.81
CA THR A 15 -4.45 -10.33 -7.61
C THR A 15 -4.99 -9.27 -6.65
N GLN A 16 -4.55 -8.02 -6.79
CA GLN A 16 -4.88 -6.91 -5.89
C GLN A 16 -5.70 -5.80 -6.55
N ALA A 17 -6.07 -5.96 -7.82
CA ALA A 17 -6.82 -4.94 -8.58
C ALA A 17 -8.04 -4.42 -7.81
N SER A 18 -8.92 -5.33 -7.37
CA SER A 18 -10.13 -4.97 -6.61
C SER A 18 -9.85 -4.24 -5.30
N PHE A 19 -8.74 -4.59 -4.63
CA PHE A 19 -8.31 -3.94 -3.39
C PHE A 19 -7.81 -2.52 -3.68
N LEU A 20 -6.93 -2.36 -4.68
CA LEU A 20 -6.39 -1.05 -5.07
C LEU A 20 -7.48 -0.12 -5.60
N GLU A 21 -8.43 -0.62 -6.39
CA GLU A 21 -9.59 0.16 -6.80
C GLU A 21 -10.41 0.67 -5.61
N SER A 22 -10.60 -0.18 -4.60
CA SER A 22 -11.30 0.20 -3.37
C SER A 22 -10.49 1.22 -2.57
N LEU A 23 -9.17 1.05 -2.52
CA LEU A 23 -8.25 1.96 -1.85
C LEU A 23 -8.26 3.36 -2.51
N VAL A 24 -8.25 3.42 -3.84
CA VAL A 24 -8.39 4.69 -4.58
C VAL A 24 -9.74 5.34 -4.25
N LYS A 25 -10.85 4.59 -4.27
CA LYS A 25 -12.19 5.11 -3.91
C LYS A 25 -12.27 5.65 -2.48
N MET A 26 -11.55 5.04 -1.55
CA MET A 26 -11.49 5.47 -0.14
C MET A 26 -10.79 6.83 0.01
N LYS A 27 -9.93 7.22 -0.93
CA LYS A 27 -9.17 8.48 -0.95
C LYS A 27 -8.34 8.69 0.32
N PRO A 28 -7.40 7.78 0.65
CA PRO A 28 -6.42 8.08 1.69
C PRO A 28 -5.62 9.33 1.30
N ASP A 29 -4.99 9.98 2.26
CA ASP A 29 -4.11 11.12 1.98
C ASP A 29 -2.86 10.67 1.21
N ARG A 30 -2.44 9.41 1.39
CA ARG A 30 -1.30 8.81 0.69
C ARG A 30 -1.46 7.30 0.52
N VAL A 31 -1.03 6.79 -0.62
CA VAL A 31 -0.76 5.37 -0.86
C VAL A 31 0.73 5.18 -1.12
N ILE A 32 1.32 4.16 -0.50
CA ILE A 32 2.70 3.75 -0.67
C ILE A 32 2.67 2.33 -1.23
N LEU A 33 3.12 2.16 -2.46
CA LEU A 33 3.28 0.86 -3.09
C LEU A 33 4.73 0.41 -2.97
N THR A 34 4.96 -0.79 -2.46
CA THR A 34 6.30 -1.34 -2.27
C THR A 34 6.48 -2.68 -2.99
N GLY A 35 7.73 -3.10 -3.17
CA GLY A 35 8.06 -4.41 -3.72
C GLY A 35 7.66 -4.58 -5.20
N PRO A 36 7.40 -5.82 -5.64
CA PRO A 36 7.01 -6.12 -7.03
C PRO A 36 5.76 -5.38 -7.48
N LEU A 37 4.84 -5.06 -6.56
CA LEU A 37 3.61 -4.32 -6.85
C LEU A 37 3.88 -2.89 -7.37
N ALA A 38 5.02 -2.29 -7.01
CA ALA A 38 5.39 -0.95 -7.46
C ALA A 38 5.92 -0.92 -8.91
N VAL A 39 6.35 -2.06 -9.45
CA VAL A 39 7.03 -2.15 -10.76
C VAL A 39 6.11 -1.76 -11.92
N PRO A 40 4.87 -2.27 -12.03
CA PRO A 40 3.97 -1.86 -13.11
C PRO A 40 3.66 -0.36 -13.09
N PHE A 41 3.54 0.25 -11.91
CA PHE A 41 3.33 1.69 -11.76
C PHE A 41 4.54 2.52 -12.18
N GLN A 42 5.76 2.08 -11.84
CA GLN A 42 6.96 2.74 -12.35
C GLN A 42 7.00 2.70 -13.87
N HIS A 43 6.74 1.52 -14.45
CA HIS A 43 6.72 1.38 -15.89
C HIS A 43 5.64 2.24 -16.55
N ALA A 44 4.44 2.32 -15.95
CA ALA A 44 3.35 3.17 -16.44
C ALA A 44 3.71 4.67 -16.43
N ARG A 45 4.56 5.11 -15.49
CA ARG A 45 5.09 6.48 -15.41
C ARG A 45 6.27 6.74 -16.37
N GLY A 46 6.70 5.73 -17.12
CA GLY A 46 7.84 5.81 -18.03
C GLY A 46 9.20 5.68 -17.35
N ASP A 47 9.25 5.24 -16.09
CA ASP A 47 10.51 4.96 -15.40
C ASP A 47 11.13 3.64 -15.89
N SER A 48 12.46 3.56 -15.91
CA SER A 48 13.16 2.31 -16.16
C SER A 48 12.99 1.34 -14.98
N VAL A 49 12.61 0.10 -15.29
CA VAL A 49 12.43 -0.99 -14.30
C VAL A 49 13.55 -2.04 -14.38
N GLY A 50 14.64 -1.76 -15.10
CA GLY A 50 15.79 -2.66 -15.19
C GLY A 50 15.45 -4.01 -15.82
N ASN A 51 15.77 -5.10 -15.11
CA ASN A 51 15.57 -6.49 -15.57
C ASN A 51 14.26 -7.12 -15.04
N GLU A 52 13.37 -6.32 -14.46
CA GLU A 52 12.11 -6.82 -13.93
C GLU A 52 11.22 -7.37 -15.07
N THR A 53 10.46 -8.42 -14.76
CA THR A 53 9.46 -8.93 -15.70
C THR A 53 8.26 -7.99 -15.69
N VAL A 54 7.89 -7.48 -16.87
CA VAL A 54 6.76 -6.56 -17.04
C VAL A 54 5.63 -7.29 -17.75
N VAL A 55 4.47 -7.33 -17.09
CA VAL A 55 3.23 -7.86 -17.67
C VAL A 55 2.42 -6.68 -18.20
N ALA A 56 2.13 -6.66 -19.50
CA ALA A 56 1.52 -5.51 -20.17
C ALA A 56 0.16 -5.13 -19.58
N GLU A 57 -0.65 -6.13 -19.24
CA GLU A 57 -1.96 -5.96 -18.62
C GLU A 57 -1.84 -5.32 -17.23
N GLU A 58 -0.76 -5.60 -16.49
CA GLU A 58 -0.51 -4.95 -15.21
C GLU A 58 -0.06 -3.50 -15.38
N VAL A 59 0.70 -3.19 -16.42
CA VAL A 59 1.07 -1.79 -16.72
C VAL A 59 -0.14 -0.97 -17.12
N GLU A 60 -1.04 -1.53 -17.94
CA GLU A 60 -2.29 -0.86 -18.33
C GLU A 60 -3.19 -0.61 -17.12
N LEU A 61 -3.35 -1.61 -16.25
CA LEU A 61 -4.10 -1.44 -15.00
C LEU A 61 -3.45 -0.39 -14.07
N ALA A 62 -2.12 -0.41 -13.94
CA ALA A 62 -1.39 0.57 -13.15
C ALA A 62 -1.57 1.98 -13.69
N TYR A 63 -1.50 2.16 -15.02
CA TYR A 63 -1.76 3.44 -15.67
C TYR A 63 -3.13 3.98 -15.30
N HIS A 64 -4.19 3.18 -15.43
CA HIS A 64 -5.55 3.61 -15.10
C HIS A 64 -5.75 3.92 -13.61
N LEU A 65 -5.11 3.17 -12.71
CA LEU A 65 -5.16 3.46 -11.28
C LEU A 65 -4.42 4.74 -10.93
N ASP A 66 -3.27 5.00 -11.56
CA ASP A 66 -2.47 6.21 -11.35
C ASP A 66 -3.19 7.46 -11.88
N GLU A 67 -3.78 7.39 -13.09
CA GLU A 67 -4.59 8.47 -13.67
C GLU A 67 -5.77 8.84 -12.76
N ARG A 68 -6.51 7.84 -12.27
CA ARG A 68 -7.63 8.06 -11.34
C ARG A 68 -7.17 8.62 -9.99
N SER A 69 -5.98 8.27 -9.54
CA SER A 69 -5.42 8.81 -8.31
C SER A 69 -5.06 10.28 -8.45
N ALA A 70 -4.50 10.68 -9.59
CA ALA A 70 -4.15 12.07 -9.89
C ALA A 70 -5.39 12.97 -9.91
N ASP A 71 -6.48 12.51 -10.55
CA ASP A 71 -7.77 13.20 -10.55
C ASP A 71 -8.32 13.44 -9.14
N GLN A 72 -7.98 12.54 -8.21
CA GLN A 72 -8.46 12.58 -6.82
C GLN A 72 -7.48 13.29 -5.88
N SER A 73 -6.41 13.89 -6.40
CA SER A 73 -5.30 14.45 -5.60
C SER A 73 -4.68 13.43 -4.62
N LEU A 74 -4.83 12.14 -4.92
CA LEU A 74 -4.24 11.06 -4.15
C LEU A 74 -2.75 10.95 -4.50
N ARG A 75 -1.90 10.97 -3.49
CA ARG A 75 -0.46 10.80 -3.68
C ARG A 75 -0.07 9.33 -3.62
N ILE A 76 0.40 8.78 -4.74
CA ILE A 76 0.99 7.42 -4.82
C ILE A 76 2.52 7.50 -4.85
N SER A 77 3.16 7.06 -3.76
CA SER A 77 4.62 6.87 -3.66
C SER A 77 5.00 5.43 -4.04
N LEU A 78 6.11 5.25 -4.78
CA LEU A 78 6.58 3.94 -5.27
C LEU A 78 7.94 3.58 -4.68
N TYR A 79 8.06 2.35 -4.16
CA TYR A 79 9.29 1.81 -3.57
C TYR A 79 9.56 0.37 -4.01
N PRO A 80 10.06 0.16 -5.24
CA PRO A 80 10.37 -1.17 -5.77
C PRO A 80 11.52 -1.85 -5.00
N GLU A 81 11.48 -3.18 -4.94
CA GLU A 81 12.41 -4.01 -4.13
C GLU A 81 13.88 -3.94 -4.59
N TYR A 82 14.14 -3.79 -5.89
CA TYR A 82 15.50 -3.82 -6.45
C TYR A 82 16.41 -2.66 -6.01
N LYS A 83 15.89 -1.69 -5.25
CA LYS A 83 16.69 -0.57 -4.71
C LYS A 83 17.31 -0.84 -3.32
N ASN A 84 17.12 -2.00 -2.69
CA ASN A 84 17.63 -2.27 -1.32
C ASN A 84 17.17 -1.22 -0.28
N THR A 85 15.90 -0.81 -0.38
CA THR A 85 15.36 0.33 0.38
C THR A 85 14.23 -0.09 1.30
N THR A 86 14.49 -0.93 2.31
CA THR A 86 13.50 -1.15 3.39
C THR A 86 13.24 0.16 4.15
N PHE A 87 14.26 0.99 4.34
CA PHE A 87 14.17 2.22 5.14
C PHE A 87 13.34 3.38 4.53
N PRO A 88 13.50 3.75 3.25
CA PRO A 88 12.83 4.91 2.67
C PRO A 88 11.30 4.91 2.72
N TRP A 89 10.65 3.77 2.46
CA TRP A 89 9.19 3.71 2.51
C TRP A 89 8.67 3.68 3.96
N MET A 90 9.42 3.08 4.89
CA MET A 90 9.11 3.13 6.33
C MET A 90 9.18 4.57 6.86
N MET A 91 10.19 5.32 6.40
CA MET A 91 10.32 6.73 6.73
C MET A 91 9.17 7.54 6.14
N ASP A 92 8.77 7.29 4.88
CA ASP A 92 7.64 7.98 4.24
C ASP A 92 6.31 7.68 4.94
N ALA A 93 6.11 6.45 5.38
CA ALA A 93 4.94 6.01 6.13
C ALA A 93 4.84 6.65 7.54
N THR A 94 5.99 6.91 8.17
CA THR A 94 6.07 7.49 9.53
C THR A 94 6.07 9.02 9.52
N TYR A 95 6.44 9.65 8.40
CA TYR A 95 6.48 11.10 8.21
C TYR A 95 5.06 11.68 8.04
N GLY A 96 4.34 11.84 9.15
CA GLY A 96 3.04 12.52 9.10
C GLY A 96 2.14 12.45 10.33
N ASN A 97 2.50 11.73 11.41
CA ASN A 97 1.56 11.45 12.51
C ASN A 97 0.20 10.95 11.98
N GLY A 98 0.23 9.98 11.06
CA GLY A 98 -0.94 9.44 10.36
C GLY A 98 -1.46 8.13 10.95
N THR A 99 -2.67 7.72 10.53
CA THR A 99 -3.14 6.34 10.67
C THR A 99 -2.46 5.53 9.59
N LEU A 100 -1.68 4.52 9.98
CA LEU A 100 -1.08 3.58 9.03
C LEU A 100 -2.01 2.38 8.81
N LEU A 101 -2.30 2.09 7.55
CA LEU A 101 -2.89 0.82 7.14
C LEU A 101 -1.85 0.01 6.38
N TRP A 102 -1.58 -1.20 6.86
CA TRP A 102 -0.71 -2.15 6.19
C TRP A 102 -1.51 -3.30 5.60
N ALA A 103 -1.41 -3.53 4.29
CA ALA A 103 -1.93 -4.72 3.63
C ALA A 103 -0.79 -5.47 2.95
N GLY A 104 -0.43 -6.64 3.47
CA GLY A 104 0.47 -7.55 2.74
C GLY A 104 1.60 -8.25 3.49
N ALA A 105 1.73 -8.16 4.82
CA ALA A 105 2.76 -8.93 5.52
C ALA A 105 2.13 -9.79 6.60
N GLU A 106 2.62 -11.02 6.79
CA GLU A 106 2.41 -11.70 8.07
C GLU A 106 2.87 -10.75 9.19
N GLU A 107 2.11 -10.71 10.29
CA GLU A 107 2.48 -9.92 11.48
C GLU A 107 3.84 -10.34 12.05
N SER A 108 4.32 -11.53 11.69
CA SER A 108 5.64 -12.07 12.02
C SER A 108 6.81 -11.31 11.37
N ARG A 109 6.55 -10.48 10.35
CA ARG A 109 7.60 -9.71 9.66
C ARG A 109 8.18 -8.64 10.59
N PRO A 110 9.52 -8.58 10.77
CA PRO A 110 10.16 -7.70 11.74
C PRO A 110 9.93 -6.20 11.49
N GLU A 111 9.56 -5.81 10.28
CA GLU A 111 9.22 -4.43 9.91
C GLU A 111 7.92 -3.95 10.56
N VAL A 112 6.97 -4.85 10.82
CA VAL A 112 5.64 -4.50 11.35
C VAL A 112 5.72 -4.03 12.81
N PRO A 113 6.38 -4.74 13.75
CA PRO A 113 6.62 -4.24 15.10
C PRO A 113 7.42 -2.93 15.12
N PHE A 114 8.41 -2.78 14.23
CA PHE A 114 9.24 -1.58 14.14
C PHE A 114 8.41 -0.35 13.74
N LEU A 115 7.54 -0.47 12.73
CA LEU A 115 6.62 0.60 12.33
C LEU A 115 5.62 0.94 13.44
N ARG A 116 5.17 -0.05 14.21
CA ARG A 116 4.27 0.16 15.34
C ARG A 116 4.92 0.98 16.45
N ALA A 117 6.21 0.77 16.69
CA ALA A 117 6.98 1.56 17.64
C ALA A 117 7.28 2.98 17.15
N MET A 118 7.44 3.17 15.83
CA MET A 118 7.86 4.45 15.22
C MET A 118 6.69 5.38 14.89
N THR A 119 5.50 4.84 14.66
CA THR A 119 4.30 5.64 14.39
C THR A 119 3.50 5.84 15.67
N ARG A 120 3.01 7.07 15.91
CA ARG A 120 2.08 7.35 17.02
C ARG A 120 0.67 6.79 16.78
N GLY A 121 0.45 6.07 15.68
CA GLY A 121 -0.86 5.60 15.24
C GLY A 121 -0.76 4.48 14.20
N ILE A 122 -0.57 3.25 14.64
CA ILE A 122 -1.06 2.07 13.92
C ILE A 122 -2.37 1.68 14.56
N ASN A 123 -3.47 1.88 13.84
CA ASN A 123 -4.78 1.42 14.34
C ASN A 123 -5.19 0.07 13.74
N HIS A 124 -4.67 -0.33 12.57
CA HIS A 124 -4.96 -1.65 12.00
C HIS A 124 -3.84 -2.18 11.08
N THR A 125 -3.32 -3.36 11.41
CA THR A 125 -2.44 -4.17 10.53
C THR A 125 -3.22 -5.35 10.00
N PHE A 126 -3.14 -5.60 8.69
CA PHE A 126 -3.80 -6.75 8.07
C PHE A 126 -2.78 -7.66 7.40
N SER A 127 -2.73 -8.90 7.88
CA SER A 127 -2.00 -9.99 7.25
C SER A 127 -2.71 -10.54 6.01
N SER A 128 -3.96 -10.14 5.75
CA SER A 128 -4.78 -10.58 4.63
C SER A 128 -5.46 -9.39 3.92
N TYR A 129 -5.33 -9.36 2.59
CA TYR A 129 -6.03 -8.39 1.74
C TYR A 129 -7.54 -8.44 1.89
N ASN A 130 -8.11 -9.64 2.05
CA ASN A 130 -9.55 -9.79 2.25
C ASN A 130 -9.99 -9.17 3.58
N ASN A 131 -9.17 -9.27 4.63
CA ASN A 131 -9.48 -8.65 5.92
C ASN A 131 -9.38 -7.12 5.81
N ALA A 132 -8.37 -6.60 5.13
CA ALA A 132 -8.31 -5.16 4.87
C ALA A 132 -9.53 -4.67 4.07
N LEU A 133 -9.97 -5.44 3.07
CA LEU A 133 -11.12 -5.12 2.23
C LEU A 133 -12.46 -5.18 2.98
N GLU A 134 -12.65 -6.15 3.87
CA GLU A 134 -13.87 -6.26 4.66
C GLU A 134 -13.99 -5.11 5.68
N MET A 135 -12.88 -4.70 6.31
CA MET A 135 -12.86 -3.47 7.11
C MET A 135 -13.26 -2.25 6.26
N PHE A 136 -12.75 -2.15 5.03
CA PHE A 136 -13.10 -1.05 4.13
C PHE A 136 -14.57 -1.03 3.71
N LYS A 137 -15.23 -2.17 3.68
CA LYS A 137 -16.68 -2.25 3.42
C LYS A 137 -17.52 -1.86 4.64
N GLY A 138 -16.89 -1.54 5.78
CA GLY A 138 -17.57 -1.28 7.05
C GLY A 138 -18.01 -2.55 7.78
N ASN A 139 -17.51 -3.72 7.35
CA ASN A 139 -17.81 -4.98 8.01
C ASN A 139 -16.84 -5.19 9.18
N THR A 140 -17.38 -5.61 10.32
CA THR A 140 -16.57 -6.03 11.47
C THR A 140 -15.77 -7.28 11.11
N LEU A 141 -14.47 -7.24 11.38
CA LEU A 141 -13.59 -8.37 11.10
C LEU A 141 -13.71 -9.45 12.19
N PRO A 142 -13.79 -10.74 11.82
CA PRO A 142 -13.65 -11.81 12.78
C PRO A 142 -12.27 -11.75 13.43
N GLY A 143 -12.19 -11.52 14.74
CA GLY A 143 -10.95 -11.53 15.51
C GLY A 143 -10.16 -10.21 15.55
N ALA A 144 -10.69 -9.11 15.00
CA ALA A 144 -10.13 -7.78 15.29
C ALA A 144 -10.58 -7.35 16.70
N GLU A 145 -9.92 -7.87 17.73
CA GLU A 145 -9.98 -7.22 19.04
C GLU A 145 -9.34 -5.84 18.90
N GLU A 146 -10.15 -4.80 19.13
CA GLU A 146 -9.67 -3.44 19.33
C GLU A 146 -8.67 -3.45 20.49
N SER A 147 -7.38 -3.47 20.18
CA SER A 147 -6.33 -3.24 21.17
C SER A 147 -6.39 -1.75 21.54
N ARG A 148 -7.16 -1.44 22.59
CA ARG A 148 -7.21 -0.11 23.21
C ARG A 148 -5.89 0.27 23.86
#